data_AF-A0AAD1YXZ8-F1
#
_entry.id   AF-A0AAD1YXZ8-F1
#
_cell.length_a   1.000
_cell.length_b   1.000
_cell.length_c   1.000
_cell.angle_alpha   90.00
_cell.angle_beta   90.00
_cell.angle_gamma   90.00
#
_symmetry.space_group_name_H-M   'P 1'
#
loop_
_entity.id
_entity.type
_entity.pdbx_description
1 polymer ?
#
loop_
_entity_poly.entity_id
_entity_poly.type
_entity_poly.pdbx_seq_one_letter_code
_entity_poly.pdbx_strand_id
1 'polypeptide(L)'
;MKLVWSPETASKAYLDTVKSCELHKESGVAELISAMAAGWKAKLIVETWSQGGAIATSVGLSIASRHGGGRHICIAPDEESRVEYAAAMEKAGGTTSGESFGRRNLARGVLCSYARMQIQERHRILGGEVS
;
A
#
# COMPACT_ATOMS: atom_id res chain seq x y z
N MET A 1 -5.13 -8.50 -22.26
CA MET A 1 -4.27 -9.15 -21.25
C MET A 1 -5.16 -9.87 -20.26
N LYS A 2 -4.92 -11.16 -20.00
CA LYS A 2 -5.70 -11.92 -19.01
C LYS A 2 -5.01 -11.77 -17.65
N LEU A 3 -5.63 -11.02 -16.74
CA LEU A 3 -5.18 -10.96 -15.35
C LEU A 3 -5.60 -12.28 -14.69
N VAL A 4 -4.63 -13.18 -14.53
CA VAL A 4 -4.83 -14.44 -13.81
C VAL A 4 -4.22 -14.26 -12.43
N TRP A 5 -5.07 -14.32 -11.42
CA TRP A 5 -4.64 -14.34 -10.03
C TRP A 5 -3.80 -15.59 -9.75
N SER A 6 -2.65 -15.44 -9.11
CA SER A 6 -1.76 -16.55 -8.72
C SER A 6 -1.84 -16.80 -7.20
N PRO A 7 -2.42 -17.93 -6.76
CA PRO A 7 -2.47 -18.28 -5.34
C PRO A 7 -1.07 -18.55 -4.76
N GLU A 8 -0.12 -18.99 -5.58
CA GLU A 8 1.27 -19.23 -5.16
C GLU A 8 1.98 -17.90 -4.83
N THR A 9 1.73 -16.85 -5.61
CA THR A 9 2.32 -15.53 -5.39
C THR A 9 1.67 -14.85 -4.19
N ALA A 10 0.34 -14.98 -4.07
CA ALA A 10 -0.43 -14.43 -2.95
C ALA A 10 -0.01 -15.05 -1.60
N SER A 11 0.09 -16.38 -1.53
CA SER A 11 0.45 -17.09 -0.29
C SER A 11 1.89 -16.81 0.15
N LYS A 12 2.85 -16.71 -0.77
CA LYS A 12 4.23 -16.33 -0.45
C LYS A 12 4.33 -14.92 0.12
N ALA A 13 3.65 -13.96 -0.50
CA ALA A 13 3.61 -12.59 -0.01
C ALA A 13 2.97 -12.50 1.38
N TYR A 14 1.87 -13.23 1.60
CA TYR A 14 1.24 -13.35 2.92
C TYR A 14 2.23 -13.83 3.98
N LEU A 15 2.87 -14.99 3.75
CA LEU A 15 3.76 -15.62 4.72
C LEU A 15 5.02 -14.78 5.00
N ASP A 16 5.59 -14.14 3.98
CA ASP A 16 6.75 -13.27 4.16
C ASP A 16 6.37 -11.97 4.88
N THR A 17 5.14 -11.48 4.69
CA THR A 17 4.61 -10.34 5.45
C THR A 17 4.39 -10.73 6.90
N VAL A 18 3.79 -11.89 7.19
CA VAL A 18 3.65 -12.42 8.57
C VAL A 18 5.01 -12.45 9.27
N LYS A 19 6.04 -13.02 8.61
CA LYS A 19 7.41 -13.09 9.17
C LYS A 19 8.03 -11.73 9.42
N SER A 20 7.83 -10.78 8.50
CA SER A 20 8.38 -9.43 8.61
C SER A 20 7.61 -8.59 9.65
N CYS A 21 6.35 -8.93 9.90
CA CYS A 21 5.46 -8.25 10.83
C CYS A 21 5.27 -9.00 12.15
N GLU A 22 6.10 -9.99 12.50
CA GLU A 22 6.06 -10.71 13.79
C GLU A 22 6.08 -9.78 15.03
N LEU A 23 6.44 -8.50 14.84
CA LEU A 23 6.46 -7.44 15.83
C LEU A 23 5.10 -6.72 16.06
N HIS A 24 4.11 -6.86 15.18
CA HIS A 24 2.83 -6.15 15.27
C HIS A 24 1.66 -7.13 15.45
N LYS A 25 1.37 -7.49 16.69
CA LYS A 25 0.33 -8.46 17.12
C LYS A 25 -1.13 -8.17 16.67
N GLU A 26 -1.39 -7.08 15.94
CA GLU A 26 -2.74 -6.50 15.85
C GLU A 26 -3.35 -6.39 14.45
N SER A 27 -2.66 -6.66 13.35
CA SER A 27 -3.24 -6.30 12.05
C SER A 27 -3.01 -7.33 10.94
N GLY A 28 -3.90 -8.34 10.87
CA GLY A 28 -4.06 -9.25 9.72
C GLY A 28 -4.37 -8.55 8.38
N VAL A 29 -4.62 -7.24 8.40
CA VAL A 29 -4.91 -6.42 7.22
C VAL A 29 -3.67 -6.29 6.33
N ALA A 30 -2.47 -6.18 6.90
CA ALA A 30 -1.24 -5.99 6.14
C ALA A 30 -0.93 -7.23 5.29
N GLU A 31 -1.06 -8.41 5.91
CA GLU A 31 -0.86 -9.70 5.28
C GLU A 31 -1.92 -9.95 4.22
N LEU A 32 -3.19 -9.64 4.50
CA LEU A 32 -4.27 -9.75 3.51
C LEU A 32 -4.00 -8.86 2.30
N ILE A 33 -3.70 -7.58 2.50
CA ILE A 33 -3.44 -6.64 1.41
C ILE A 33 -2.19 -7.07 0.62
N SER A 34 -1.14 -7.56 1.28
CA SER A 34 0.05 -8.07 0.59
C SER A 34 -0.28 -9.24 -0.35
N ALA A 35 -1.11 -10.18 0.11
CA ALA A 35 -1.57 -11.31 -0.69
C ALA A 35 -2.39 -10.84 -1.90
N MET A 36 -3.24 -9.84 -1.70
CA MET A 36 -4.03 -9.18 -2.74
C MET A 36 -3.18 -8.53 -3.82
N ALA A 37 -2.24 -7.69 -3.44
CA ALA A 37 -1.42 -7.00 -4.41
C ALA A 37 -0.47 -7.96 -5.18
N ALA A 38 0.09 -8.96 -4.47
CA ALA A 38 1.00 -9.93 -5.07
C ALA A 38 0.27 -10.96 -5.95
N GLY A 39 -0.91 -11.42 -5.55
CA GLY A 39 -1.73 -12.38 -6.28
C GLY A 39 -2.12 -11.88 -7.68
N TRP A 40 -2.43 -10.57 -7.79
CA TRP A 40 -2.69 -9.90 -9.07
C TRP A 40 -1.43 -9.52 -9.85
N LYS A 41 -0.22 -9.75 -9.30
CA LYS A 41 1.07 -9.33 -9.87
C LYS A 41 1.06 -7.84 -10.24
N ALA A 42 0.57 -7.01 -9.32
CA ALA A 42 0.46 -5.57 -9.53
C ALA A 42 1.81 -4.96 -9.91
N LYS A 43 1.86 -4.26 -11.06
CA LYS A 43 3.08 -3.62 -11.55
C LYS A 43 3.43 -2.33 -10.82
N LEU A 44 2.42 -1.69 -10.26
CA LEU A 44 2.54 -0.48 -9.46
C LEU A 44 1.54 -0.55 -8.31
N ILE A 45 2.04 -0.33 -7.11
CA ILE A 45 1.28 -0.29 -5.87
C ILE A 45 1.51 1.10 -5.29
N VAL A 46 0.44 1.85 -5.06
CA VAL A 46 0.50 3.20 -4.50
C VAL A 46 -0.30 3.24 -3.22
N GLU A 47 0.30 3.74 -2.16
CA GLU A 47 -0.38 4.02 -0.90
C GLU A 47 -0.22 5.49 -0.50
N THR A 48 -1.04 5.91 0.44
CA THR A 48 -0.90 7.19 1.13
C THR A 48 -0.64 6.93 2.60
N TRP A 49 0.37 7.58 3.18
CA TRP A 49 0.72 7.43 4.58
C TRP A 49 0.88 8.81 5.23
N SER A 50 0.43 8.93 6.47
CA SER A 50 0.61 10.12 7.30
C SER A 50 1.17 9.71 8.65
N GLN A 51 1.79 10.66 9.34
CA GLN A 51 2.31 10.49 10.70
C GLN A 51 1.37 9.69 11.62
N GLY A 52 1.94 8.75 12.38
CA GLY A 52 1.20 7.82 13.23
C GLY A 52 0.44 6.70 12.48
N GLY A 53 0.58 6.61 11.16
CA GLY A 53 -0.03 5.57 10.34
C GLY A 53 0.59 4.18 10.57
N ALA A 54 -0.19 3.12 10.37
CA ALA A 54 0.27 1.75 10.54
C ALA A 54 1.30 1.35 9.46
N ILE A 55 2.56 1.16 9.87
CA ILE A 55 3.67 0.81 8.96
C ILE A 55 3.58 -0.63 8.42
N ALA A 56 2.83 -1.51 9.10
CA ALA A 56 2.70 -2.91 8.72
C ALA A 56 2.14 -3.07 7.28
N THR A 57 1.15 -2.26 6.91
CA THR A 57 0.58 -2.26 5.56
C THR A 57 1.63 -1.90 4.51
N SER A 58 2.41 -0.85 4.76
CA SER A 58 3.49 -0.39 3.88
C SER A 58 4.58 -1.45 3.68
N VAL A 59 4.91 -2.19 4.75
CA VAL A 59 5.82 -3.34 4.70
C VAL A 59 5.22 -4.45 3.84
N GLY A 60 3.97 -4.82 4.06
CA GLY A 60 3.26 -5.82 3.26
C GLY A 60 3.17 -5.46 1.78
N LEU A 61 2.93 -4.19 1.45
CA LEU A 61 2.91 -3.69 0.07
C LEU A 61 4.29 -3.71 -0.59
N SER A 62 5.34 -3.39 0.18
CA SER A 62 6.73 -3.53 -0.29
C SER A 62 7.05 -4.99 -0.61
N ILE A 63 6.69 -5.93 0.26
CA ILE A 63 6.88 -7.38 0.05
C ILE A 63 6.07 -7.86 -1.17
N ALA A 64 4.82 -7.43 -1.28
CA ALA A 64 3.96 -7.78 -2.42
C ALA A 64 4.55 -7.32 -3.76
N SER A 65 5.14 -6.12 -3.81
CA SER A 65 5.80 -5.62 -5.02
C SER A 65 6.98 -6.50 -5.44
N ARG A 66 7.73 -7.07 -4.48
CA ARG A 66 8.85 -7.97 -4.76
C ARG A 66 8.38 -9.29 -5.37
N HIS A 67 7.35 -9.89 -4.78
CA HIS A 67 6.75 -11.13 -5.28
C HIS A 67 6.04 -10.96 -6.62
N GLY A 68 5.42 -9.80 -6.86
CA GLY A 68 4.75 -9.45 -8.11
C GLY A 68 5.66 -8.91 -9.23
N GLY A 69 6.93 -8.63 -8.92
CA GLY A 69 7.85 -7.94 -9.83
C GLY A 69 7.34 -6.55 -10.24
N GLY A 70 6.81 -5.80 -9.27
CA GLY A 70 6.28 -4.46 -9.39
C GLY A 70 7.05 -3.45 -8.54
N ARG A 71 6.46 -2.26 -8.35
CA ARG A 71 7.03 -1.19 -7.52
C ARG A 71 6.02 -0.71 -6.49
N HIS A 72 6.50 -0.43 -5.28
CA HIS A 72 5.71 0.20 -4.22
C HIS A 72 6.09 1.68 -4.07
N ILE A 73 5.09 2.56 -4.07
CA ILE A 73 5.26 4.00 -3.87
C ILE A 73 4.36 4.46 -2.74
N CYS A 74 4.91 5.18 -1.78
CA CYS A 74 4.16 5.84 -0.71
C CYS A 74 4.13 7.35 -0.93
N ILE A 75 2.93 7.93 -0.84
CA ILE A 75 2.68 9.37 -0.93
C ILE A 75 2.44 9.91 0.48
N ALA A 76 3.35 10.77 0.94
CA ALA A 76 3.21 11.49 2.21
C ALA A 76 2.67 12.92 1.98
N PRO A 77 1.79 13.44 2.85
CA PRO A 77 1.21 14.77 2.71
C PRO A 77 2.21 15.91 2.96
N ASP A 78 3.19 15.66 3.82
CA ASP A 78 4.20 16.62 4.26
C ASP A 78 5.56 15.94 4.50
N GLU A 79 6.57 16.76 4.80
CA GLU A 79 7.95 16.31 4.98
C GLU A 79 8.15 15.53 6.29
N GLU A 80 7.43 15.87 7.35
CA GLU A 80 7.53 15.19 8.65
C GLU A 80 7.00 13.76 8.53
N SER A 81 5.82 13.60 7.92
CA SER A 81 5.25 12.30 7.57
C SER A 81 6.22 11.48 6.70
N ARG A 82 6.91 12.11 5.75
CA ARG A 82 7.88 11.42 4.88
C ARG A 82 9.08 10.89 5.66
N VAL A 83 9.64 11.70 6.56
CA VAL A 83 10.80 11.34 7.38
C VAL A 83 10.43 10.23 8.36
N GLU A 84 9.28 10.34 9.03
CA GLU A 84 8.79 9.32 9.96
C GLU A 84 8.54 8.00 9.25
N TYR A 85 7.89 8.03 8.07
CA TYR A 85 7.70 6.86 7.23
C TYR A 85 9.02 6.20 6.85
N ALA A 86 10.00 6.97 6.39
CA ALA A 86 11.30 6.44 5.99
C ALA A 86 12.02 5.76 7.17
N ALA A 87 12.01 6.39 8.35
CA ALA A 87 12.58 5.82 9.56
C ALA A 87 11.85 4.55 10.02
N ALA A 88 10.52 4.51 9.90
CA ALA A 88 9.73 3.34 10.24
C ALA A 88 9.95 2.18 9.27
N MET A 89 10.06 2.44 7.96
CA MET A 89 10.39 1.44 6.94
C MET A 89 11.79 0.85 7.14
N GLU A 90 12.78 1.69 7.48
CA GLU A 90 14.15 1.24 7.76
C GLU A 90 14.19 0.32 9.00
N LYS A 91 13.52 0.71 10.09
CA LYS A 91 13.39 -0.12 11.30
C LYS A 91 12.72 -1.45 11.03
N ALA A 92 11.74 -1.49 10.11
CA ALA A 92 11.04 -2.71 9.72
C ALA A 92 11.82 -3.58 8.72
N GLY A 93 13.06 -3.23 8.36
CA GLY A 93 13.87 -3.98 7.39
C GLY A 93 13.37 -3.86 5.93
N GLY A 94 12.47 -2.90 5.66
CA GLY A 94 11.96 -2.64 4.32
C GLY A 94 12.95 -1.82 3.51
N THR A 95 13.63 -2.42 2.54
CA THR A 95 14.36 -1.65 1.51
C THR A 95 13.39 -0.77 0.73
N THR A 96 13.54 0.54 0.87
CA THR A 96 12.78 1.60 0.19
C THR A 96 13.22 1.72 -1.27
N SER A 97 12.78 0.79 -2.12
CA SER A 97 12.99 0.90 -3.56
C SER A 97 11.92 1.81 -4.19
N GLY A 98 12.06 3.14 -4.06
CA GLY A 98 11.27 4.08 -4.85
C GLY A 98 10.97 5.43 -4.19
N GLU A 99 11.74 6.43 -4.61
CA GLU A 99 11.57 7.89 -4.50
C GLU A 99 10.26 8.39 -3.86
N SER A 100 10.39 8.89 -2.64
CA SER A 100 9.34 9.63 -1.93
C SER A 100 9.21 11.04 -2.52
N PHE A 101 8.17 11.24 -3.35
CA PHE A 101 7.96 12.49 -4.08
C PHE A 101 7.38 13.61 -3.19
N GLY A 102 8.26 14.27 -2.44
CA GLY A 102 7.98 15.52 -1.75
C GLY A 102 8.03 16.71 -2.71
N ARG A 103 6.98 16.93 -3.51
CA ARG A 103 6.72 18.28 -4.06
C ARG A 103 5.33 18.72 -3.66
N ARG A 104 5.29 19.83 -2.91
CA ARG A 104 4.14 20.55 -2.33
C ARG A 104 2.88 20.71 -3.22
N ASN A 105 3.00 20.52 -4.54
CA ASN A 105 1.92 20.70 -5.51
C ASN A 105 1.37 19.40 -6.13
N LEU A 106 2.10 18.28 -6.07
CA LEU A 106 1.62 17.00 -6.64
C LEU A 106 0.75 16.24 -5.64
N ALA A 107 1.11 16.26 -4.35
CA ALA A 107 0.32 15.63 -3.29
C ALA A 107 -1.11 16.23 -3.22
N ARG A 108 -1.27 17.56 -3.35
CA ARG A 108 -2.60 18.19 -3.44
C ARG A 108 -3.39 17.75 -4.67
N GLY A 109 -2.75 17.65 -5.84
CA GLY A 109 -3.41 17.16 -7.06
C GLY A 109 -3.85 15.71 -6.94
N VAL A 110 -2.94 14.83 -6.49
CA VAL A 110 -3.21 13.39 -6.38
C VAL A 110 -4.16 13.07 -5.23
N LEU A 111 -4.01 13.67 -4.04
CA LEU A 111 -4.97 13.52 -2.93
C LEU A 111 -6.34 14.13 -3.27
N CYS A 112 -6.41 15.25 -4.01
CA CYS A 112 -7.69 15.81 -4.45
C CYS A 112 -8.37 14.92 -5.51
N SER A 113 -7.61 14.37 -6.46
CA SER A 113 -8.14 13.41 -7.44
C SER A 113 -8.57 12.09 -6.78
N TYR A 114 -7.80 11.57 -5.82
CA TYR A 114 -8.11 10.32 -5.11
C TYR A 114 -9.25 10.48 -4.09
N ALA A 115 -9.30 11.57 -3.32
CA ALA A 115 -10.41 11.84 -2.41
C ALA A 115 -11.71 12.05 -3.19
N ARG A 116 -11.66 12.72 -4.35
CA ARG A 116 -12.81 12.85 -5.24
C ARG A 116 -13.23 11.50 -5.83
N MET A 117 -12.28 10.62 -6.18
CA MET A 117 -12.57 9.26 -6.64
C MET A 117 -13.16 8.39 -5.52
N GLN A 118 -12.60 8.39 -4.32
CA GLN A 118 -13.10 7.64 -3.17
C GLN A 118 -14.49 8.12 -2.71
N ILE A 119 -14.75 9.44 -2.70
CA ILE A 119 -16.08 9.99 -2.42
C ILE A 119 -17.08 9.60 -3.52
N GLN A 120 -16.68 9.65 -4.79
CA GLN A 120 -17.54 9.30 -5.93
C GLN A 120 -17.83 7.80 -6.03
N GLU A 121 -16.89 6.95 -5.61
CA GLU A 121 -17.04 5.49 -5.53
C GLU A 121 -17.87 5.09 -4.31
N ARG A 122 -17.75 5.78 -3.17
CA ARG A 122 -18.65 5.64 -2.02
C ARG A 122 -20.10 6.02 -2.37
N HIS A 123 -20.30 7.07 -3.15
CA HIS A 123 -21.63 7.45 -3.65
C HIS A 123 -22.20 6.46 -4.67
N ARG A 124 -21.36 5.79 -5.46
CA ARG A 124 -21.81 4.73 -6.39
C ARG A 124 -22.20 3.44 -5.66
N ILE A 125 -21.49 3.08 -4.59
CA ILE A 125 -21.77 1.87 -3.79
C ILE A 125 -22.97 2.08 -2.86
N LEU A 126 -23.14 3.27 -2.27
CA LEU A 126 -24.28 3.59 -1.40
C LEU A 126 -25.52 4.11 -2.14
N GLY A 127 -25.41 4.44 -3.42
CA GLY A 127 -26.53 4.80 -4.30
C GLY A 127 -27.06 3.64 -5.15
N GLY A 128 -26.56 2.43 -4.91
CA GLY A 128 -26.90 1.21 -5.64
C GLY A 128 -27.87 0.31 -4.89
N GLU A 129 -28.97 0.84 -4.34
CA GLU A 129 -30.13 0.03 -3.97
C GLU A 129 -31.44 0.69 -4.42
N VAL A 130 -32.27 -0.16 -5.04
CA VAL A 130 -33.68 -0.02 -5.44
C VAL A 130 -33.99 0.58 -6.83
N SER A 131 -33.93 -0.28 -7.84
CA SER A 131 -35.09 -0.54 -8.72
C SER A 131 -35.17 -2.02 -9.04
#